data_AF-A0A968XRS5-F1
#
_entry.id   AF-A0A968XRS5-F1
#
_cell.length_a   1.000
_cell.length_b   1.000
_cell.length_c   1.000
_cell.angle_alpha   90.00
_cell.angle_beta   90.00
_cell.angle_gamma   90.00
#
_symmetry.space_group_name_H-M   'P 1'
#
loop_
_entity.id
_entity.type
_entity.pdbx_description
1 polymer ?
#
loop_
_entity_poly.entity_id
_entity_poly.type
_entity_poly.pdbx_seq_one_letter_code
_entity_poly.pdbx_strand_id
1 'polypeptide(L)'
;MCAKNTDTADIETKGYCHYKSTNGIKRHLLVDVLGNPYFVKCTAANMSDDDGLVAIIKAHIEYFLGLPKGHRITILLDNGYHKEYLEEELEKIDERLRNKIKIAISAKITPEQKAKSKEENPSKQGFVVIFKRWIVERTNAWINQCRVLWKNCEGLLETSETKIRICAIRLILRRIA
;
A
#
# COMPACT_ATOMS: atom_id res chain seq x y z
N MET A 1 3.66 4.43 -0.15
CA MET A 1 4.99 4.67 -0.81
C MET A 1 5.03 6.04 -1.47
N CYS A 2 6.00 6.92 -1.13
CA CYS A 2 6.16 8.24 -1.79
C CYS A 2 6.80 8.13 -3.17
N ALA A 3 6.22 8.83 -4.16
CA ALA A 3 6.76 8.97 -5.52
C ALA A 3 7.67 10.21 -5.61
N LYS A 4 8.85 10.07 -6.22
CA LYS A 4 9.91 11.11 -6.24
C LYS A 4 9.78 12.16 -7.37
N ASN A 5 8.76 12.10 -8.23
CA ASN A 5 8.73 12.83 -9.51
C ASN A 5 7.45 13.67 -9.69
N THR A 6 7.25 14.60 -8.76
CA THR A 6 6.00 15.36 -8.58
C THR A 6 6.25 16.87 -8.46
N ASP A 7 7.34 17.38 -9.05
CA ASP A 7 7.56 18.83 -9.16
C ASP A 7 6.40 19.56 -9.86
N THR A 8 5.64 18.85 -10.69
CA THR A 8 4.44 19.32 -11.40
C THR A 8 3.13 19.03 -10.66
N ALA A 9 3.17 18.43 -9.46
CA ALA A 9 1.97 18.30 -8.63
C ALA A 9 1.53 19.67 -8.12
N ASP A 10 0.23 19.88 -8.01
CA ASP A 10 -0.32 21.14 -7.52
C ASP A 10 0.14 21.41 -6.08
N ILE A 11 0.28 22.67 -5.69
CA ILE A 11 0.70 23.09 -4.35
C ILE A 11 -0.23 22.52 -3.28
N GLU A 12 -1.53 22.46 -3.55
CA GLU A 12 -2.53 21.92 -2.63
C GLU A 12 -2.45 20.39 -2.47
N THR A 13 -1.96 19.69 -3.50
CA THR A 13 -1.96 18.22 -3.54
C THR A 13 -0.63 17.59 -3.17
N LYS A 14 0.46 18.37 -3.18
CA LYS A 14 1.80 17.91 -2.81
C LYS A 14 2.08 18.15 -1.33
N GLY A 15 2.86 17.25 -0.74
CA GLY A 15 3.37 17.39 0.63
C GLY A 15 4.86 17.06 0.69
N TYR A 16 5.52 17.47 1.76
CA TYR A 16 6.92 17.11 1.99
C TYR A 16 7.01 15.81 2.79
N CYS A 17 7.76 14.84 2.27
CA CYS A 17 8.10 13.63 3.01
C CYS A 17 9.45 13.81 3.70
N HIS A 18 9.43 13.99 5.02
CA HIS A 18 10.64 14.13 5.82
C HIS A 18 11.59 12.93 5.72
N TYR A 19 11.04 11.71 5.72
CA TYR A 19 11.85 10.48 5.66
C TYR A 19 12.67 10.36 4.36
N LYS A 20 12.11 10.79 3.23
CA LYS A 20 12.78 10.74 1.92
C LYS A 20 13.32 12.09 1.47
N SER A 21 13.20 13.12 2.30
CA SER A 21 13.51 14.51 2.01
C SER A 21 13.09 14.96 0.61
N THR A 22 11.86 14.64 0.22
CA THR A 22 11.33 14.88 -1.14
C THR A 22 9.91 15.41 -1.10
N ASN A 23 9.61 16.36 -1.99
CA ASN A 23 8.26 16.85 -2.22
C ASN A 23 7.49 15.90 -3.14
N GLY A 24 6.23 15.63 -2.81
CA GLY A 24 5.38 14.90 -3.73
C GLY A 24 4.08 14.35 -3.20
N ILE A 25 3.71 13.20 -3.75
CA ILE A 25 2.52 12.44 -3.38
C ILE A 25 2.92 11.06 -2.87
N LYS A 26 2.10 10.51 -1.98
CA LYS A 26 2.14 9.14 -1.53
C LYS A 26 1.06 8.33 -2.22
N ARG A 27 1.44 7.14 -2.68
CA ARG A 27 0.52 6.14 -3.22
C ARG A 27 0.29 5.08 -2.16
N HIS A 28 -0.97 4.88 -1.82
CA HIS A 28 -1.45 3.84 -0.91
C HIS A 28 -2.16 2.78 -1.74
N LEU A 29 -1.75 1.53 -1.56
CA LEU A 29 -2.24 0.39 -2.34
C LEU A 29 -2.69 -0.71 -1.40
N LEU A 30 -3.93 -1.18 -1.57
CA LEU A 30 -4.36 -2.48 -1.06
C LEU A 30 -4.31 -3.48 -2.21
N VAL A 31 -3.54 -4.55 -2.04
CA VAL A 31 -3.29 -5.55 -3.07
C VAL A 31 -3.79 -6.92 -2.61
N ASP A 32 -4.24 -7.73 -3.58
CA ASP A 32 -4.58 -9.13 -3.33
C ASP A 32 -3.31 -10.00 -3.12
N VAL A 33 -3.52 -11.29 -2.88
CA VAL A 33 -2.44 -12.27 -2.70
C VAL A 33 -1.60 -12.53 -3.97
N LEU A 34 -2.13 -12.19 -5.15
CA LEU A 34 -1.46 -12.32 -6.44
C LEU A 34 -0.68 -11.03 -6.80
N GLY A 35 -0.86 -9.95 -6.05
CA GLY A 35 -0.28 -8.64 -6.31
C GLY A 35 -1.06 -7.82 -7.34
N ASN A 36 -2.37 -8.02 -7.45
CA ASN A 36 -3.25 -7.11 -8.17
C ASN A 36 -3.79 -6.04 -7.20
N PRO A 37 -3.66 -4.74 -7.52
CA PRO A 37 -4.28 -3.69 -6.73
C PRO A 37 -5.80 -3.81 -6.73
N TYR A 38 -6.39 -3.81 -5.53
CA TYR A 38 -7.83 -3.78 -5.30
C TYR A 38 -8.31 -2.35 -5.07
N PHE A 39 -7.62 -1.61 -4.19
CA PHE A 39 -7.87 -0.20 -3.94
C PHE A 39 -6.59 0.62 -4.05
N VAL A 40 -6.75 1.85 -4.56
CA VAL A 40 -5.68 2.80 -4.79
C VAL A 40 -6.14 4.16 -4.31
N LYS A 41 -5.32 4.78 -3.44
CA LYS A 41 -5.50 6.17 -3.02
C LYS A 41 -4.18 6.92 -3.15
N CYS A 42 -4.24 8.13 -3.69
CA CYS A 42 -3.10 9.05 -3.67
C CYS A 42 -3.38 10.17 -2.67
N THR A 43 -2.36 10.54 -1.91
CA THR A 43 -2.43 11.61 -0.91
C THR A 43 -1.18 12.46 -1.00
N ALA A 44 -1.17 13.62 -0.34
CA ALA A 44 0.05 14.39 -0.16
C ALA A 44 1.13 13.58 0.59
N ALA A 45 2.41 13.85 0.31
CA ALA A 45 3.51 13.04 0.86
C ALA A 45 3.76 13.20 2.36
N ASN A 46 3.18 14.21 3.01
CA ASN A 46 3.24 14.41 4.46
C ASN A 46 2.29 13.47 5.22
N MET A 47 1.21 12.99 4.60
CA MET A 47 0.23 12.10 5.23
C MET A 47 0.87 10.79 5.69
N SER A 48 0.53 10.31 6.89
CA SER A 48 1.06 9.05 7.41
C SER A 48 0.54 7.85 6.60
N ASP A 49 1.22 6.72 6.70
CA ASP A 49 0.75 5.50 6.04
C ASP A 49 -0.52 4.94 6.73
N ASP A 50 -0.64 5.11 8.06
CA ASP A 50 -1.85 4.77 8.83
C ASP A 50 -3.06 5.58 8.35
N ASP A 51 -2.93 6.91 8.27
CA ASP A 51 -3.98 7.79 7.76
C ASP A 51 -4.31 7.44 6.30
N GLY A 52 -3.32 7.06 5.51
CA GLY A 52 -3.49 6.60 4.13
C GLY A 52 -4.37 5.37 4.03
N LEU A 53 -4.20 4.39 4.92
CA LEU A 53 -5.05 3.20 5.01
C LEU A 53 -6.47 3.58 5.44
N VAL A 54 -6.61 4.44 6.45
CA VAL A 54 -7.90 4.96 6.91
C VAL A 54 -8.62 5.67 5.77
N ALA A 55 -7.92 6.48 4.98
CA ALA A 55 -8.47 7.18 3.81
C ALA A 55 -8.96 6.21 2.72
N ILE A 56 -8.24 5.10 2.47
CA ILE A 56 -8.70 4.06 1.54
C ILE A 56 -10.00 3.44 2.06
N ILE A 57 -10.06 3.07 3.35
CA ILE A 57 -11.23 2.39 3.91
C ILE A 57 -12.44 3.33 3.92
N LYS A 58 -12.26 4.60 4.31
CA LYS A 58 -13.29 5.64 4.24
C LYS A 58 -13.85 5.80 2.82
N ALA A 59 -12.98 5.87 1.81
CA ALA A 59 -13.39 6.03 0.41
C ALA A 59 -14.16 4.82 -0.16
N HIS A 60 -14.01 3.64 0.45
CA HIS A 60 -14.61 2.39 -0.01
C HIS A 60 -15.43 1.69 1.08
N ILE A 61 -16.03 2.45 2.00
CA ILE A 61 -16.76 1.91 3.15
C ILE A 61 -17.90 0.98 2.73
N GLU A 62 -18.65 1.37 1.70
CA GLU A 62 -19.77 0.60 1.14
C GLU A 62 -19.36 -0.81 0.70
N TYR A 63 -18.14 -0.96 0.16
CA TYR A 63 -17.63 -2.27 -0.22
C TYR A 63 -17.46 -3.17 1.01
N PHE A 64 -16.87 -2.66 2.09
CA PHE A 64 -16.63 -3.45 3.31
C PHE A 64 -17.93 -3.77 4.04
N LEU A 65 -18.87 -2.83 4.09
CA LEU A 65 -20.18 -3.03 4.72
C LEU A 65 -21.07 -3.98 3.91
N GLY A 66 -20.99 -3.92 2.58
CA GLY A 66 -21.72 -4.79 1.66
C GLY A 66 -21.25 -6.25 1.62
N LEU A 67 -20.15 -6.59 2.28
CA LEU A 67 -19.68 -7.98 2.36
C LEU A 67 -20.74 -8.88 3.01
N PRO A 68 -20.89 -10.15 2.58
CA PRO A 68 -21.81 -11.10 3.22
C PRO A 68 -21.56 -11.25 4.72
N LYS A 69 -22.61 -11.61 5.47
CA LYS A 69 -22.47 -11.92 6.91
C LYS A 69 -21.47 -13.07 7.10
N GLY A 70 -20.54 -12.91 8.04
CA GLY A 70 -19.46 -13.87 8.30
C GLY A 70 -18.22 -13.73 7.41
N HIS A 71 -18.28 -12.93 6.33
CA HIS A 71 -17.09 -12.66 5.52
C HIS A 71 -16.20 -11.61 6.19
N ARG A 72 -14.94 -11.98 6.45
CA ARG A 72 -13.95 -11.11 7.11
C ARG A 72 -12.66 -11.05 6.29
N ILE A 73 -12.27 -9.84 5.89
CA ILE A 73 -11.05 -9.58 5.13
C ILE A 73 -9.89 -9.34 6.10
N THR A 74 -8.78 -10.06 5.90
CA THR A 74 -7.54 -9.79 6.66
C THR A 74 -6.64 -8.87 5.85
N ILE A 75 -6.36 -7.69 6.40
CA ILE A 75 -5.40 -6.74 5.85
C ILE A 75 -4.06 -6.99 6.55
N LEU A 76 -3.07 -7.42 5.78
CA LEU A 76 -1.70 -7.62 6.25
C LEU A 76 -0.90 -6.32 6.06
N LEU A 77 -0.38 -5.78 7.15
CA LEU A 77 0.36 -4.53 7.19
C LEU A 77 1.84 -4.77 7.53
N ASP A 78 2.68 -3.82 7.14
CA ASP A 78 4.07 -3.78 7.57
C ASP A 78 4.19 -3.39 9.05
N ASN A 79 5.37 -3.59 9.62
CA ASN A 79 5.68 -3.24 11.02
C ASN A 79 5.64 -1.73 11.30
N GLY A 80 5.55 -0.88 10.28
CA GLY A 80 5.46 0.57 10.45
C GLY A 80 4.06 1.08 10.76
N TYR A 81 3.04 0.22 10.67
CA TYR A 81 1.65 0.58 10.96
C TYR A 81 1.32 0.34 12.43
N HIS A 82 0.48 1.20 12.99
CA HIS A 82 0.06 1.15 14.39
C HIS A 82 -1.32 0.53 14.50
N LYS A 83 -1.37 -0.74 14.92
CA LYS A 83 -2.62 -1.52 14.91
C LYS A 83 -3.68 -0.93 15.83
N GLU A 84 -3.30 -0.52 17.03
CA GLU A 84 -4.20 0.00 18.06
C GLU A 84 -4.90 1.27 17.55
N TYR A 85 -4.10 2.21 17.01
CA TYR A 85 -4.60 3.44 16.39
C TYR A 85 -5.56 3.16 15.22
N LEU A 86 -5.21 2.22 14.34
CA LEU A 86 -6.06 1.87 13.20
C LEU A 86 -7.38 1.23 13.63
N GLU A 87 -7.38 0.37 14.65
CA GLU A 87 -8.61 -0.23 15.17
C GLU A 87 -9.54 0.83 15.76
N GLU A 88 -9.00 1.80 16.51
CA GLU A 88 -9.76 2.94 17.04
C GLU A 88 -10.34 3.83 15.93
N GLU A 89 -9.54 4.18 14.92
CA GLU A 89 -10.01 5.01 13.80
C GLU A 89 -11.09 4.31 12.96
N LEU A 90 -10.99 2.99 12.80
CA LEU A 90 -12.02 2.20 12.11
C LEU A 90 -13.33 2.16 12.89
N GLU A 91 -13.26 2.04 14.21
CA GLU A 91 -14.43 2.07 15.08
C GLU A 91 -15.13 3.44 15.07
N LYS A 92 -14.36 4.54 14.99
CA LYS A 92 -14.90 5.90 14.84
C LYS A 92 -15.62 6.12 13.50
N ILE A 93 -15.22 5.43 12.44
CA ILE A 93 -15.89 5.51 11.13
C ILE A 93 -17.22 4.77 11.18
N ASP A 94 -17.18 3.48 11.53
CA ASP A 94 -18.36 2.63 11.66
C ASP A 94 -17.99 1.37 12.47
N GLU A 95 -18.71 1.13 13.58
CA GLU A 95 -18.52 -0.02 14.47
C GLU A 95 -18.58 -1.37 13.72
N ARG A 96 -19.37 -1.46 12.65
CA ARG A 96 -19.54 -2.69 11.86
C ARG A 96 -18.24 -3.11 11.15
N LEU A 97 -17.33 -2.18 10.88
CA LEU A 97 -16.05 -2.47 10.21
C LEU A 97 -15.17 -3.42 11.04
N ARG A 98 -15.26 -3.39 12.37
CA ARG A 98 -14.52 -4.29 13.26
C ARG A 98 -14.78 -5.77 12.99
N ASN A 99 -16.01 -6.10 12.60
CA ASN A 99 -16.42 -7.46 12.26
C ASN A 99 -16.00 -7.87 10.84
N LYS A 100 -15.81 -6.89 9.95
CA LYS A 100 -15.48 -7.10 8.53
C LYS A 100 -13.99 -7.11 8.25
N ILE A 101 -13.21 -6.36 9.01
CA ILE A 101 -11.78 -6.18 8.79
C ILE A 101 -11.00 -6.81 9.94
N LYS A 102 -9.91 -7.52 9.62
CA LYS A 102 -8.91 -7.98 10.58
C LYS A 102 -7.58 -7.37 10.20
N ILE A 103 -6.98 -6.59 11.09
CA ILE A 103 -5.63 -6.08 10.89
C ILE A 103 -4.63 -7.09 11.43
N ALA A 104 -3.65 -7.45 10.60
CA ALA A 104 -2.53 -8.31 10.96
C ALA A 104 -1.23 -7.60 10.61
N ILE A 105 -0.25 -7.59 11.52
CA ILE A 105 1.08 -7.03 11.27
C ILE A 105 2.02 -8.17 10.86
N SER A 106 2.84 -7.93 9.83
CA SER A 106 3.90 -8.86 9.41
C SER A 106 4.93 -9.03 10.52
N ALA A 107 5.35 -10.27 10.79
CA ALA A 107 6.42 -10.55 11.73
C ALA A 107 7.73 -9.79 11.37
N LYS A 108 8.43 -9.31 12.40
CA LYS A 108 9.76 -8.72 12.30
C LYS A 108 10.79 -9.85 12.22
N ILE A 109 11.76 -9.73 11.32
CA ILE A 109 12.84 -10.74 11.21
C ILE A 109 13.71 -10.64 12.46
N THR A 110 13.89 -11.75 13.19
CA THR A 110 14.79 -11.79 14.34
C THR A 110 16.25 -11.88 13.89
N PRO A 111 17.22 -11.36 14.68
CA PRO A 111 18.64 -11.49 14.38
C PRO A 111 19.08 -12.96 14.20
N GLU A 112 18.49 -13.86 14.98
CA GLU A 112 18.72 -15.32 14.91
C GLU A 112 18.33 -15.90 13.55
N GLN A 113 17.16 -15.54 13.04
CA GLN A 113 16.71 -15.98 11.71
C GLN A 113 17.63 -15.47 10.59
N LYS A 114 18.17 -14.26 10.72
CA LYS A 114 19.14 -13.72 9.77
C LYS A 114 20.48 -14.45 9.84
N ALA A 115 20.96 -14.77 11.04
CA ALA A 115 22.19 -15.53 11.25
C ALA A 115 22.09 -16.91 10.62
N LYS A 116 20.98 -17.63 10.89
CA LYS A 116 20.71 -18.95 10.31
C LYS A 116 20.66 -18.91 8.78
N SER A 117 19.97 -17.93 8.19
CA SER A 117 19.92 -17.76 6.73
C SER A 117 21.30 -17.48 6.12
N LYS A 118 22.15 -16.74 6.83
CA LYS A 118 23.53 -16.44 6.40
C LYS A 118 24.43 -17.67 6.43
N GLU A 119 24.25 -18.55 7.41
CA GLU A 119 24.94 -19.85 7.48
C GLU A 119 24.50 -20.79 6.34
N GLU A 120 23.19 -20.90 6.11
CA GLU A 120 22.63 -21.79 5.08
C GLU A 120 22.97 -21.35 3.65
N ASN A 121 23.09 -20.03 3.40
CA ASN A 121 23.37 -19.49 2.08
C ASN A 121 24.41 -18.36 2.14
N PRO A 122 25.71 -18.67 2.19
CA PRO A 122 26.77 -17.64 2.28
C PRO A 122 26.80 -16.68 1.07
N SER A 123 26.29 -17.11 -0.10
CA SER A 123 26.19 -16.27 -1.30
C SER A 123 24.98 -15.32 -1.31
N LYS A 124 23.92 -15.63 -0.56
CA LYS A 124 22.71 -14.80 -0.41
C LYS A 124 22.63 -14.29 1.02
N GLN A 125 23.48 -13.32 1.37
CA GLN A 125 23.57 -12.82 2.74
C GLN A 125 22.21 -12.36 3.30
N GLY A 126 21.67 -13.12 4.25
CA GLY A 126 20.61 -12.68 5.18
C GLY A 126 19.20 -12.54 4.60
N PHE A 127 18.90 -13.17 3.46
CA PHE A 127 17.54 -13.16 2.91
C PHE A 127 16.66 -14.23 3.60
N VAL A 128 15.81 -13.77 4.53
CA VAL A 128 14.80 -14.61 5.19
C VAL A 128 13.46 -14.42 4.48
N VAL A 129 12.87 -15.50 3.99
CA VAL A 129 11.55 -15.47 3.36
C VAL A 129 10.49 -15.27 4.44
N ILE A 130 9.79 -14.13 4.40
CA ILE A 130 8.59 -13.89 5.22
C ILE A 130 7.35 -14.07 4.35
N PHE A 131 6.36 -14.77 4.90
CA PHE A 131 5.07 -14.97 4.27
C PHE A 131 4.43 -13.64 3.85
N LYS A 132 4.12 -13.51 2.54
CA LYS A 132 3.35 -12.42 1.90
C LYS A 132 3.92 -10.99 2.00
N ARG A 133 5.07 -10.75 2.64
CA ARG A 133 5.65 -9.41 2.86
C ARG A 133 5.95 -8.64 1.56
N TRP A 134 6.51 -9.31 0.56
CA TRP A 134 7.02 -8.65 -0.66
C TRP A 134 5.97 -8.42 -1.75
N ILE A 135 4.69 -8.75 -1.53
CA ILE A 135 3.65 -8.69 -2.57
C ILE A 135 3.38 -7.23 -2.99
N VAL A 136 3.22 -6.33 -2.02
CA VAL A 136 2.98 -4.89 -2.28
C VAL A 136 4.17 -4.26 -3.00
N GLU A 137 5.39 -4.57 -2.57
CA GLU A 137 6.61 -4.05 -3.18
C GLU A 137 6.77 -4.52 -4.63
N ARG A 138 6.49 -5.80 -4.90
CA ARG A 138 6.49 -6.36 -6.25
C ARG A 138 5.47 -5.68 -7.14
N THR A 139 4.27 -5.44 -6.61
CA THR A 139 3.20 -4.72 -7.32
C THR A 139 3.63 -3.31 -7.68
N ASN A 140 4.24 -2.59 -6.73
CA ASN A 140 4.84 -1.28 -6.97
C ASN A 140 5.92 -1.33 -8.05
N ALA A 141 6.80 -2.33 -8.04
CA ALA A 141 7.84 -2.48 -9.05
C ALA A 141 7.25 -2.64 -10.47
N TRP A 142 6.21 -3.46 -10.65
CA TRP A 142 5.55 -3.64 -11.95
C TRP A 142 4.86 -2.36 -12.44
N ILE A 143 4.16 -1.66 -11.55
CA ILE A 143 3.43 -0.45 -11.90
C ILE A 143 4.41 0.68 -12.23
N ASN A 144 5.53 0.81 -11.50
CA ASN A 144 6.55 1.82 -11.76
C ASN A 144 7.27 1.66 -13.11
N GLN A 145 7.18 0.51 -13.77
CA GLN A 145 7.68 0.34 -15.15
C GLN A 145 6.79 1.03 -16.20
N CYS A 146 5.60 1.49 -15.82
CA CYS A 146 4.71 2.19 -16.74
C CYS A 146 5.13 3.66 -16.89
N ARG A 147 5.57 4.05 -18.10
CA ARG A 147 6.04 5.42 -18.39
C ARG A 147 5.04 6.51 -18.00
N VAL A 148 3.73 6.23 -18.05
CA VAL A 148 2.67 7.19 -17.67
C VAL A 148 2.75 7.64 -16.20
N LEU A 149 3.41 6.87 -15.34
CA LEU A 149 3.61 7.17 -13.91
C LEU A 149 4.97 7.79 -13.59
N TRP A 150 5.79 8.05 -14.63
CA TRP A 150 7.12 8.62 -14.48
C TRP A 150 7.08 10.02 -13.87
N LYS A 151 6.10 10.85 -14.25
CA LYS A 151 5.83 12.19 -13.70
C LYS A 151 4.33 12.40 -13.53
N ASN A 152 3.93 13.08 -12.45
CA ASN A 152 2.54 13.52 -12.27
C ASN A 152 2.33 14.88 -12.98
N CYS A 153 2.33 14.87 -14.30
CA CYS A 153 2.24 16.09 -15.11
C CYS A 153 0.91 16.84 -14.95
N GLU A 154 -0.16 16.13 -14.57
CA GLU A 154 -1.53 16.63 -14.55
C GLU A 154 -1.90 17.32 -13.23
N GLY A 155 -1.02 17.33 -12.23
CA GLY A 155 -1.24 18.07 -10.99
C GLY A 155 -2.21 17.43 -10.00
N LEU A 156 -3.18 16.64 -10.46
CA LEU A 156 -4.29 16.11 -9.66
C LEU A 156 -4.04 14.70 -9.10
N LEU A 157 -4.50 14.46 -7.85
CA LEU A 157 -4.41 13.15 -7.19
C LEU A 157 -5.28 12.10 -7.89
N GLU A 158 -6.49 12.47 -8.31
CA GLU A 158 -7.45 11.58 -8.99
C GLU A 158 -6.91 11.06 -10.33
N THR A 159 -6.22 11.92 -11.08
CA THR A 159 -5.54 11.53 -12.33
C THR A 159 -4.42 10.54 -12.04
N SER A 160 -3.63 10.76 -11.00
CA SER A 160 -2.61 9.81 -10.54
C SER A 160 -3.21 8.47 -10.14
N GLU A 161 -4.30 8.45 -9.37
CA GLU A 161 -5.03 7.23 -9.00
C GLU A 161 -5.53 6.47 -10.23
N THR A 162 -6.14 7.19 -11.18
CA THR A 162 -6.66 6.64 -12.43
C THR A 162 -5.56 6.01 -13.28
N LYS A 163 -4.42 6.69 -13.42
CA LYS A 163 -3.26 6.14 -14.14
C LYS A 163 -2.73 4.86 -13.51
N ILE A 164 -2.69 4.78 -12.17
CA ILE A 164 -2.29 3.55 -11.48
C ILE A 164 -3.26 2.42 -11.78
N ARG A 165 -4.58 2.69 -11.75
CA ARG A 165 -5.62 1.69 -12.12
C ARG A 165 -5.45 1.21 -13.56
N ILE A 166 -5.22 2.10 -14.52
CA ILE A 166 -4.95 1.73 -15.92
C ILE A 166 -3.70 0.84 -16.03
N CYS A 167 -2.63 1.17 -15.30
CA CYS A 167 -1.41 0.36 -15.27
C CYS A 167 -1.67 -1.04 -14.72
N ALA A 168 -2.49 -1.15 -13.67
CA ALA A 168 -2.91 -2.43 -13.09
C ALA A 168 -3.74 -3.26 -14.07
N ILE A 169 -4.74 -2.65 -14.73
CA ILE A 169 -5.57 -3.32 -15.75
C ILE A 169 -4.69 -3.86 -16.89
N ARG A 170 -3.77 -3.06 -17.40
CA ARG A 170 -2.81 -3.50 -18.43
C ARG A 170 -1.98 -4.71 -17.98
N LEU A 171 -1.57 -4.77 -16.71
CA LEU A 171 -0.84 -5.92 -16.16
C LEU A 171 -1.73 -7.16 -16.07
N ILE A 172 -2.99 -7.00 -15.64
CA ILE A 172 -3.96 -8.10 -15.55
C ILE A 172 -4.25 -8.67 -16.95
N LEU A 173 -4.49 -7.81 -17.94
CA LEU A 173 -4.76 -8.24 -19.32
C LEU A 173 -3.60 -9.08 -19.90
N ARG A 174 -2.36 -8.69 -19.62
CA ARG A 174 -1.15 -9.44 -20.04
C ARG A 174 -0.95 -10.78 -19.35
N ARG A 175 -1.65 -11.05 -18.25
CA ARG A 175 -1.58 -12.33 -17.52
C ARG A 175 -2.66 -13.31 -17.94
N ILE A 176 -3.74 -12.80 -18.52
CA ILE A 176 -4.87 -13.60 -18.99
C ILE A 176 -4.64 -14.07 -20.43
N ALA A 177 -4.01 -13.23 -21.26
CA ALA A 177 -3.58 -13.57 -22.61
C ALA A 177 -2.35 -14.49 -22.59
#